data_AF-B0C0I2-F1
#
_entry.id   AF-B0C0I2-F1
#
_cell.length_a   1.000
_cell.length_b   1.000
_cell.length_c   1.000
_cell.angle_alpha   90.00
_cell.angle_beta   90.00
_cell.angle_gamma   90.00
#
_symmetry.space_group_name_H-M   'P 1'
#
loop_
_entity.id
_entity.type
_entity.pdbx_description
1 polymer ?
#
loop_
_entity_poly.entity_id
_entity_poly.type
_entity_poly.pdbx_seq_one_letter_code
_entity_poly.pdbx_strand_id
1 'polypeptide(L)'
;MMIVTHTALSIAGTALTMGTADPVVLGAAALAAQLPDMDTSKSLPGRILFPVSRWLEKRFPHRSVTHSFIATGLIAFISTPLMFISR
;
A
#
# COMPACT_ATOMS: atom_id res chain seq x y z
N MET A 1 -5.95 -6.50 8.60
CA MET A 1 -6.08 -6.23 10.07
C MET A 1 -4.77 -5.55 10.44
N MET A 2 -4.83 -4.37 11.09
CA MET A 2 -3.72 -3.41 11.34
C MET A 2 -3.69 -2.12 10.47
N ILE A 3 -4.83 -1.66 9.96
CA ILE A 3 -4.93 -0.40 9.18
C ILE A 3 -4.31 0.81 9.89
N VAL A 4 -4.55 0.93 11.20
CA VAL A 4 -4.07 2.07 12.01
C VAL A 4 -2.54 2.10 12.07
N THR A 5 -1.89 0.97 12.31
CA THR A 5 -0.42 0.95 12.43
C THR A 5 0.26 1.09 11.07
N HIS A 6 -0.30 0.53 9.99
CA HIS A 6 0.20 0.73 8.64
C HIS A 6 0.14 2.20 8.23
N THR A 7 -1.00 2.84 8.48
CA THR A 7 -1.18 4.26 8.21
C THR A 7 -0.24 5.12 9.05
N ALA A 8 -0.15 4.87 10.35
CA ALA A 8 0.72 5.64 11.25
C ALA A 8 2.20 5.51 10.86
N LEU A 9 2.67 4.28 10.60
CA LEU A 9 4.06 4.02 10.23
C LEU A 9 4.40 4.62 8.85
N SER A 10 3.49 4.50 7.87
CA SER A 10 3.72 5.02 6.52
C SER A 10 3.73 6.55 6.50
N ILE A 11 2.80 7.21 7.20
CA ILE A 11 2.78 8.67 7.31
C ILE A 11 4.06 9.15 8.01
N ALA A 12 4.40 8.58 9.16
CA ALA A 12 5.59 8.98 9.91
C ALA A 12 6.87 8.75 9.10
N GLY A 13 7.01 7.58 8.46
CA GLY A 13 8.16 7.26 7.62
C GLY A 13 8.28 8.19 6.42
N THR A 14 7.18 8.49 5.73
CA THR A 14 7.16 9.40 4.57
C THR A 14 7.49 10.83 4.99
N ALA A 15 6.90 11.30 6.09
CA ALA A 15 7.16 12.64 6.62
C ALA A 15 8.64 12.83 6.97
N LEU A 16 9.24 11.85 7.66
CA LEU A 16 10.64 11.90 8.09
C LEU A 16 11.62 11.76 6.92
N THR A 17 11.36 10.84 5.97
CA THR A 17 12.28 10.59 4.85
C THR A 17 12.24 11.66 3.78
N MET A 18 11.06 12.23 3.51
CA MET A 18 10.88 13.29 2.52
C MET A 18 10.98 14.69 3.13
N GLY A 19 11.00 14.82 4.46
CA GLY A 19 11.00 16.11 5.15
C GLY A 19 9.77 16.96 4.85
N THR A 20 8.60 16.32 4.69
CA THR A 20 7.36 16.98 4.26
C THR A 20 6.21 16.74 5.23
N ALA A 21 5.34 17.75 5.34
CA ALA A 21 4.04 17.66 6.02
C ALA A 21 2.88 17.86 5.03
N ASP A 22 3.15 17.78 3.73
CA ASP A 22 2.13 17.97 2.70
C ASP A 22 1.01 16.91 2.82
N PRO A 23 -0.24 17.31 3.06
CA PRO A 23 -1.34 16.37 3.27
C PRO A 23 -1.62 15.48 2.05
N VAL A 24 -1.29 15.94 0.84
CA VAL A 24 -1.47 15.13 -0.37
C VAL A 24 -0.47 13.97 -0.41
N VAL A 25 0.82 14.26 -0.20
CA VAL A 25 1.88 13.22 -0.12
C VAL A 25 1.62 12.24 1.03
N LEU A 26 1.28 12.74 2.22
CA LEU A 26 1.01 11.89 3.38
C LEU A 26 -0.27 11.06 3.22
N GLY A 27 -1.31 11.63 2.59
CA GLY A 27 -2.52 10.90 2.23
C GLY A 27 -2.27 9.78 1.21
N ALA A 28 -1.44 10.05 0.20
CA ALA A 28 -1.03 9.04 -0.76
C ALA A 28 -0.25 7.89 -0.09
N ALA A 29 0.67 8.21 0.83
CA ALA A 29 1.40 7.22 1.61
C ALA A 29 0.46 6.34 2.45
N ALA A 30 -0.50 6.95 3.16
CA ALA A 30 -1.50 6.24 3.95
C ALA A 30 -2.32 5.24 3.13
N LEU A 31 -2.72 5.61 1.91
CA LEU A 31 -3.44 4.73 0.99
C LEU A 31 -2.54 3.62 0.44
N ALA A 32 -1.32 3.96 0.03
CA ALA A 32 -0.36 2.99 -0.49
C ALA A 32 0.02 1.92 0.55
N ALA A 33 0.05 2.27 1.84
CA ALA A 33 0.35 1.34 2.92
C ALA A 33 -0.71 0.23 3.11
N GLN A 34 -1.90 0.39 2.50
CA GLN A 34 -2.98 -0.60 2.55
C GLN A 34 -2.89 -1.63 1.41
N LEU A 35 -2.07 -1.38 0.38
CA LEU A 35 -1.91 -2.29 -0.76
C LEU A 35 -1.60 -3.74 -0.35
N PRO A 36 -0.76 -4.01 0.67
CA PRO A 36 -0.48 -5.37 1.12
C PRO A 36 -1.72 -6.14 1.62
N ASP A 37 -2.70 -5.44 2.19
CA ASP A 37 -3.92 -6.01 2.75
C ASP A 37 -5.01 -6.26 1.69
N MET A 38 -4.80 -5.84 0.42
CA MET A 38 -5.78 -6.02 -0.67
C MET A 38 -5.96 -7.48 -1.13
N ASP A 39 -5.06 -8.39 -0.72
CA ASP A 39 -5.08 -9.81 -1.11
C ASP A 39 -6.10 -10.67 -0.37
N THR A 40 -6.68 -10.17 0.72
CA THR A 40 -7.65 -10.91 1.53
C THR A 40 -9.03 -10.31 1.45
N SER A 41 -10.04 -11.13 1.13
CA SER A 41 -11.45 -10.72 1.18
C SER A 41 -11.94 -10.39 2.60
N LYS A 42 -11.11 -10.64 3.63
CA LYS A 42 -11.42 -10.34 5.03
C LYS A 42 -11.08 -8.90 5.44
N SER A 43 -10.15 -8.25 4.75
CA SER A 43 -9.74 -6.86 5.06
C SER A 43 -10.71 -5.85 4.43
N LEU A 44 -10.74 -4.62 4.96
CA LEU A 44 -11.53 -3.55 4.37
C LEU A 44 -11.08 -3.23 2.92
N PRO A 45 -9.77 -3.08 2.61
CA PRO A 45 -9.31 -2.89 1.23
C PRO A 45 -9.69 -4.05 0.30
N GLY A 46 -9.53 -5.29 0.74
CA GLY A 46 -9.87 -6.44 -0.08
C GLY A 46 -11.37 -6.60 -0.30
N ARG A 47 -12.23 -6.17 0.63
CA ARG A 47 -13.69 -6.12 0.41
C ARG A 47 -14.09 -5.08 -0.64
N ILE A 48 -13.44 -3.92 -0.65
CA ILE A 48 -13.66 -2.88 -1.67
C ILE A 48 -13.29 -3.42 -3.06
N LEU A 49 -12.24 -4.24 -3.14
CA LEU A 49 -11.72 -4.80 -4.40
C LEU A 49 -12.32 -6.15 -4.75
N PHE A 50 -13.45 -6.51 -4.16
CA PHE A 50 -14.18 -7.69 -4.59
C PHE A 50 -14.62 -7.52 -6.06
N PRO A 51 -14.46 -8.54 -6.94
CA PRO A 51 -14.10 -9.93 -6.67
C PRO A 51 -12.60 -10.26 -6.78
N VAL A 52 -11.76 -9.30 -7.14
CA VAL A 52 -10.32 -9.51 -7.40
C VAL A 52 -9.60 -10.08 -6.17
N SER A 53 -9.91 -9.54 -4.99
CA SER A 53 -9.37 -10.04 -3.71
C SER A 53 -9.69 -11.53 -3.48
N ARG A 54 -10.90 -11.98 -3.80
CA ARG A 54 -11.32 -13.39 -3.65
C ARG A 54 -10.63 -14.31 -4.66
N TRP A 55 -10.35 -13.82 -5.87
CA TRP A 55 -9.56 -14.57 -6.84
C TRP A 55 -8.12 -14.72 -6.35
N LEU A 56 -7.54 -13.66 -5.81
CA LEU A 56 -6.18 -13.67 -5.27
C LEU A 56 -6.05 -14.60 -4.05
N GLU A 57 -6.99 -14.52 -3.10
CA GLU A 57 -7.04 -15.37 -1.90
C GLU A 57 -7.19 -16.87 -2.24
N LYS A 58 -7.88 -17.21 -3.33
CA LYS A 58 -8.00 -18.60 -3.81
C LYS A 58 -6.73 -19.12 -4.48
N ARG A 59 -5.94 -18.24 -5.11
CA ARG A 59 -4.77 -18.63 -5.90
C ARG A 59 -3.46 -18.57 -5.13
N PHE A 60 -3.38 -17.67 -4.14
CA PHE A 60 -2.17 -17.39 -3.38
C PHE A 60 -2.45 -17.49 -1.87
N PRO A 61 -1.56 -18.14 -1.09
CA PRO A 61 -1.65 -18.11 0.37
C PRO A 61 -1.62 -16.66 0.88
N HIS A 62 -2.50 -16.34 1.83
CA HIS A 62 -2.55 -15.03 2.45
C HIS A 62 -1.16 -14.67 3.01
N ARG A 63 -0.65 -13.47 2.69
CA ARG A 63 0.71 -12.97 2.99
C ARG A 63 1.86 -13.47 2.09
N SER A 64 1.58 -13.97 0.90
CA SER A 64 2.63 -14.35 -0.06
C SER A 64 3.00 -13.20 -1.01
N VAL A 65 2.10 -12.81 -1.91
CA VAL A 65 2.43 -11.92 -3.02
C VAL A 65 2.40 -10.45 -2.60
N THR A 66 1.31 -9.97 -2.01
CA THR A 66 1.15 -8.55 -1.64
C THR A 66 1.92 -8.15 -0.39
N HIS A 67 2.38 -9.12 0.39
CA HIS A 67 3.28 -8.95 1.53
C HIS A 67 4.76 -9.17 1.18
N SER A 68 5.08 -9.39 -0.11
CA SER A 68 6.45 -9.48 -0.57
C SER A 68 7.07 -8.09 -0.65
N PHE A 69 8.21 -7.90 0.02
CA PHE A 69 9.04 -6.69 -0.10
C PHE A 69 9.35 -6.37 -1.58
N ILE A 70 9.51 -7.42 -2.40
CA ILE A 70 9.76 -7.29 -3.83
C ILE A 70 8.55 -6.70 -4.54
N ALA A 71 7.33 -7.21 -4.26
CA ALA A 71 6.12 -6.71 -4.91
C ALA A 71 5.87 -5.23 -4.56
N THR A 72 5.97 -4.88 -3.28
CA THR A 72 5.81 -3.50 -2.82
C THR A 72 6.92 -2.58 -3.35
N GLY A 73 8.17 -3.06 -3.35
CA GLY A 73 9.31 -2.34 -3.91
C GLY A 73 9.19 -2.12 -5.42
N LEU A 74 8.62 -3.06 -6.16
CA LEU A 74 8.42 -2.96 -7.60
C LEU A 74 7.31 -1.95 -7.93
N ILE A 75 6.23 -1.92 -7.15
CA ILE A 75 5.19 -0.87 -7.26
C ILE A 75 5.79 0.51 -6.97
N ALA A 76 6.60 0.63 -5.91
CA ALA A 76 7.29 1.87 -5.58
C ALA A 76 8.26 2.30 -6.68
N PHE A 77 9.02 1.35 -7.25
CA PHE A 77 9.93 1.61 -8.35
C PHE A 77 9.19 2.13 -9.59
N ILE A 78 8.10 1.47 -9.98
CA ILE A 78 7.26 1.89 -11.12
C ILE A 78 6.61 3.25 -10.86
N SER A 79 6.28 3.60 -9.61
CA SER A 79 5.69 4.90 -9.28
C SER A 79 6.73 6.02 -9.17
N THR A 80 8.01 5.73 -8.98
CA THR A 80 9.06 6.78 -8.87
C THR A 80 9.11 7.79 -10.03
N PRO A 81 8.90 7.43 -11.31
CA PRO A 81 8.91 8.41 -12.40
C PRO A 81 7.80 9.45 -12.28
N LEU A 82 6.65 9.11 -11.68
CA LEU A 82 5.56 10.06 -11.44
C LEU A 82 6.00 11.21 -10.52
N MET A 83 6.93 10.94 -9.60
CA MET A 83 7.47 11.94 -8.68
C MET A 83 8.34 12.99 -9.38
N PHE A 84 8.93 12.65 -10.52
CA PHE A 84 9.71 13.60 -11.32
C PHE A 84 8.84 14.40 -12.31
N ILE A 85 7.66 13.91 -12.65
CA ILE A 85 6.70 14.59 -13.52
C ILE A 85 5.93 15.69 -12.75
N SER A 86 5.75 15.52 -11.43
CA SER A 86 5.01 16.47 -10.59
C SER A 86 5.88 17.56 -9.94
N ARG A 87 7.13 17.74 -10.38
CA ARG A 87 8.05 18.81 -9.96
C ARG A 87 8.25 19.79 -11.11
#